data_AF-C5AYJ6-F1
#
_entry.id   AF-C5AYJ6-F1
#
_cell.length_a   1.000
_cell.length_b   1.000
_cell.length_c   1.000
_cell.angle_alpha   90.00
_cell.angle_beta   90.00
_cell.angle_gamma   90.00
#
_symmetry.space_group_name_H-M   'P 1'
#
loop_
_entity.id
_entity.type
_entity.pdbx_description
1 polymer ?
#
loop_
_entity_poly.entity_id
_entity_poly.type
_entity_poly.pdbx_seq_one_letter_code
_entity_poly.pdbx_strand_id
1 'polypeptide(L)'
;MARALRERDVAARLRAACKEAGGQALWAAGAGVSRSYVSEFLAGRVSPGDAILFPLGLERDVRYVPRRPREVALYDEHGVTLLVAEAL
;
A
#
# COMPACT_ATOMS: atom_id res chain seq x y z
N MET A 1 3.76 16.30 12.51
CA MET A 1 3.66 15.32 11.41
C MET A 1 2.53 14.36 11.75
N ALA A 2 1.46 14.31 10.95
CA ALA A 2 0.41 13.33 11.14
C ALA A 2 0.97 11.90 10.92
N ARG A 3 0.43 10.90 11.61
CA ARG A 3 0.85 9.51 11.45
C ARG A 3 0.59 9.05 10.01
N ALA A 4 1.60 8.44 9.38
CA ALA A 4 1.46 7.84 8.06
C ALA A 4 0.39 6.73 8.07
N LEU A 5 -0.48 6.74 7.06
CA LEU A 5 -1.50 5.73 6.85
C LEU A 5 -0.93 4.54 6.07
N ARG A 6 -1.39 3.34 6.42
CA ARG A 6 -1.17 2.13 5.61
C ARG A 6 -2.33 1.95 4.64
N GLU A 7 -2.15 1.13 3.61
CA GLU A 7 -3.20 0.84 2.62
C GLU A 7 -4.53 0.37 3.25
N ARG A 8 -4.47 -0.39 4.35
CA ARG A 8 -5.66 -0.80 5.11
C ARG A 8 -6.45 0.38 5.68
N ASP A 9 -5.76 1.44 6.10
CA ASP A 9 -6.37 2.64 6.67
C ASP A 9 -7.01 3.46 5.54
N VAL A 10 -6.36 3.51 4.38
CA VAL A 10 -6.92 4.09 3.14
C VAL A 10 -8.15 3.33 2.69
N ALA A 11 -8.12 1.99 2.71
CA ALA A 11 -9.27 1.14 2.37
C ALA A 11 -10.45 1.35 3.33
N ALA A 12 -10.19 1.56 4.63
CA ALA A 12 -11.23 1.88 5.60
C ALA A 12 -11.89 3.23 5.30
N ARG A 13 -11.10 4.27 4.98
CA ARG A 13 -11.62 5.58 4.56
C ARG A 13 -12.42 5.48 3.27
N LEU A 14 -11.93 4.73 2.29
CA LEU A 14 -12.66 4.53 1.04
C LEU A 14 -14.00 3.81 1.25
N ARG A 15 -14.07 2.81 2.13
CA ARG A 15 -15.35 2.15 2.48
C ARG A 15 -16.34 3.14 3.09
N ALA A 16 -15.88 4.02 4.00
CA ALA A 16 -16.72 5.07 4.58
C ALA A 16 -17.22 6.05 3.50
N ALA A 17 -16.32 6.57 2.66
CA ALA A 17 -16.68 7.48 1.59
C ALA A 17 -17.63 6.85 0.56
N CYS A 18 -17.44 5.56 0.25
CA CYS A 18 -18.39 4.81 -0.58
C CYS A 18 -19.77 4.74 0.07
N LYS A 19 -19.86 4.50 1.39
CA LYS A 19 -21.13 4.45 2.11
C LYS A 19 -21.84 5.80 2.07
N GLU A 20 -21.11 6.89 2.28
CA GLU A 20 -21.63 8.27 2.26
C GLU A 20 -22.13 8.67 0.87
N ALA A 21 -21.42 8.26 -0.19
CA ALA A 21 -21.82 8.50 -1.57
C ALA A 21 -22.96 7.60 -2.07
N GLY A 22 -23.44 6.63 -1.27
CA GLY A 22 -24.49 5.68 -1.69
C GLY A 22 -23.98 4.45 -2.44
N GLY A 23 -22.67 4.20 -2.45
CA GLY A 23 -22.04 2.97 -2.93
C GLY A 23 -20.74 3.22 -3.69
N GLN A 24 -20.01 2.14 -3.97
CA GLN A 24 -18.75 2.19 -4.73
C GLN A 24 -18.93 2.79 -6.13
N ALA A 25 -20.05 2.51 -6.80
CA ALA A 25 -20.30 3.00 -8.16
C ALA A 25 -20.48 4.53 -8.19
N LEU A 26 -21.26 5.07 -7.26
CA LEU A 26 -21.52 6.51 -7.16
C LEU A 26 -20.27 7.27 -6.72
N TRP A 27 -19.54 6.72 -5.74
CA TRP A 27 -18.25 7.29 -5.34
C TRP A 27 -17.25 7.30 -6.50
N ALA A 28 -17.11 6.17 -7.22
CA ALA A 28 -16.19 6.05 -8.35
C ALA A 28 -16.52 7.04 -9.47
N ALA A 29 -17.80 7.22 -9.79
CA ALA A 29 -18.24 8.20 -10.79
C ALA A 29 -17.89 9.64 -10.37
N GLY A 30 -18.09 10.00 -9.09
CA GLY A 30 -17.72 11.32 -8.57
C GLY A 30 -16.20 11.55 -8.55
N ALA A 31 -15.42 10.50 -8.34
CA ALA A 31 -13.95 10.54 -8.36
C ALA A 31 -13.34 10.38 -9.78
N GLY A 32 -14.14 10.15 -10.81
CA GLY A 32 -13.66 9.96 -12.18
C GLY A 32 -12.89 8.66 -12.42
N VAL A 33 -13.16 7.60 -11.64
CA VAL A 33 -12.49 6.29 -11.75
C VAL A 33 -13.48 5.17 -12.05
N SER A 34 -12.97 4.02 -12.50
CA SER A 34 -13.83 2.85 -12.69
C SER A 34 -14.21 2.23 -11.34
N ARG A 35 -15.46 1.74 -11.25
CA ARG A 35 -15.91 0.92 -10.10
C ARG A 35 -15.02 -0.30 -9.89
N SER A 36 -14.54 -0.91 -10.97
CA SER A 36 -13.62 -2.05 -10.90
C SER A 36 -12.34 -1.67 -10.18
N TYR A 37 -11.74 -0.51 -10.48
CA TYR A 37 -10.54 -0.06 -9.78
C TYR A 37 -10.75 0.10 -8.27
N VAL A 38 -11.87 0.68 -7.86
CA VAL A 38 -12.28 0.76 -6.44
C VAL A 38 -12.40 -0.63 -5.82
N SER A 39 -13.06 -1.57 -6.50
CA SER A 39 -13.22 -2.94 -6.01
C SER A 39 -11.89 -3.70 -5.91
N GLU A 40 -10.99 -3.55 -6.89
CA GLU A 40 -9.66 -4.18 -6.90
C GLU A 40 -8.82 -3.68 -5.72
N PHE A 41 -8.82 -2.37 -5.47
CA PHE A 41 -8.09 -1.79 -4.34
C PHE A 41 -8.68 -2.24 -3.00
N LEU A 42 -10.02 -2.24 -2.85
CA LEU A 42 -10.68 -2.73 -1.63
C LEU A 42 -10.45 -4.22 -1.37
N ALA A 43 -10.18 -5.00 -2.42
CA ALA A 43 -9.78 -6.40 -2.34
C ALA A 43 -8.26 -6.59 -2.11
N GLY A 44 -7.47 -5.52 -2.10
CA GLY A 44 -6.02 -5.56 -1.92
C GLY A 44 -5.25 -6.08 -3.12
N ARG A 45 -5.85 -6.08 -4.32
CA ARG A 45 -5.22 -6.58 -5.56
C ARG A 45 -4.36 -5.55 -6.26
N VAL A 46 -4.62 -4.26 -6.02
CA VAL A 46 -3.88 -3.13 -6.58
C VAL A 46 -3.61 -2.10 -5.49
N SER A 47 -2.53 -1.34 -5.63
CA SER A 47 -2.24 -0.20 -4.76
C SER A 47 -3.06 1.04 -5.15
N PRO A 48 -3.34 1.95 -4.19
CA PRO A 48 -4.07 3.17 -4.47
C PRO A 48 -3.16 4.19 -5.18
N GLY A 49 -3.66 4.75 -6.27
CA GLY A 49 -3.08 5.89 -6.97
C GLY A 49 -3.78 7.19 -6.58
N ASP A 50 -3.34 8.29 -7.19
CA ASP A 50 -3.80 9.64 -6.83
C ASP A 50 -5.30 9.83 -7.03
N ALA A 51 -5.89 9.13 -8.01
CA ALA A 51 -7.33 9.17 -8.26
C ALA A 51 -8.17 8.55 -7.11
N ILE A 52 -7.57 7.72 -6.25
CA ILE A 52 -8.19 7.27 -4.99
C ILE A 52 -7.78 8.17 -3.83
N LEU A 53 -6.51 8.57 -3.76
CA LEU A 53 -5.96 9.29 -2.60
C LEU A 53 -6.47 10.73 -2.52
N PHE A 54 -6.44 11.46 -3.63
CA PHE A 54 -6.79 12.88 -3.66
C PHE A 54 -8.24 13.16 -3.23
N PRO A 55 -9.26 12.43 -3.73
CA PRO A 55 -10.64 12.61 -3.26
C PRO A 55 -10.84 12.27 -1.77
N LEU A 56 -9.94 11.50 -1.17
CA LEU A 56 -9.95 11.17 0.25
C LEU A 56 -9.12 12.16 1.10
N GLY A 57 -8.59 13.23 0.49
CA GLY A 57 -7.71 14.20 1.15
C GLY A 57 -6.36 13.60 1.55
N LEU A 58 -5.86 12.64 0.77
CA LEU A 58 -4.62 11.93 1.00
C LEU A 58 -3.63 12.17 -0.15
N GLU A 59 -2.36 12.06 0.18
CA GLU A 59 -1.26 12.05 -0.78
C GLU A 59 -0.32 10.87 -0.49
N ARG A 60 0.42 10.44 -1.51
CA ARG A 60 1.42 9.38 -1.38
C ARG A 60 2.80 9.98 -1.17
N ASP A 61 3.32 9.88 0.04
CA ASP A 61 4.72 10.23 0.36
C ASP A 61 5.62 8.98 0.21
N VAL A 62 6.44 8.96 -0.85
CA VAL A 62 7.39 7.86 -1.14
C VAL A 62 8.81 8.32 -0.79
N ARG A 63 9.49 7.58 0.09
CA ARG A 63 10.89 7.81 0.44
C ARG A 63 11.79 6.68 -0.06
N TYR A 64 12.75 7.04 -0.89
CA TYR A 64 13.86 6.18 -1.28
C TYR A 64 15.05 6.46 -0.36
N VAL A 65 15.63 5.41 0.22
CA VAL A 65 16.78 5.51 1.12
C VAL A 65 17.89 4.57 0.63
N PRO A 66 19.17 4.91 0.86
CA PRO A 66 20.27 4.01 0.52
C PRO A 66 20.10 2.65 1.19
N ARG A 67 20.29 1.58 0.41
CA ARG A 67 20.32 0.22 0.94
C ARG A 67 21.55 0.09 1.83
N ARG A 68 21.36 -0.34 3.07
CA ARG A 68 22.47 -0.60 4.00
C ARG A 68 22.89 -2.05 3.87
N PRO A 69 24.20 -2.36 3.85
CA PRO A 69 24.67 -3.74 3.90
C PRO A 69 24.00 -4.47 5.06
N ARG A 70 23.53 -5.68 4.80
CA ARG A 70 23.07 -6.59 5.85
C ARG A 70 23.99 -7.79 5.88
N GLU A 71 24.39 -8.16 7.10
CA GLU A 71 25.13 -9.38 7.34
C GLU A 71 24.18 -10.56 7.10
N VAL A 72 24.51 -11.40 6.12
CA VAL A 72 23.74 -12.60 5.78
C VAL A 72 24.61 -13.81 6.04
N ALA A 73 24.05 -14.75 6.79
CA ALA A 73 24.65 -16.05 7.04
C ALA A 73 23.97 -17.09 6.14
N LEU A 74 24.78 -17.85 5.41
CA LEU A 74 24.34 -19.07 4.73
C LEU A 74 24.51 -20.23 5.68
N TYR A 75 23.48 -21.08 5.77
CA TYR A 75 23.48 -22.26 6.59
C TYR A 75 23.33 -23.51 5.73
N ASP A 76 23.87 -24.63 6.18
CA ASP A 76 23.54 -25.94 5.61
C ASP A 76 22.18 -26.46 6.12
N GLU A 77 21.82 -27.67 5.69
CA GLU A 77 20.59 -28.36 6.09
C GLU A 77 20.52 -28.71 7.58
N HIS A 78 21.63 -28.60 8.30
CA HIS A 78 21.76 -28.85 9.73
C HIS A 78 21.87 -27.57 10.56
N GLY A 79 21.80 -26.40 9.92
CA GLY A 79 21.90 -25.10 10.59
C GLY A 79 23.33 -24.66 10.92
N VAL A 80 24.36 -25.33 10.36
CA VAL A 80 25.76 -24.90 10.51
C VAL A 80 26.02 -23.72 9.58
N THR A 81 26.59 -22.64 10.11
CA THR A 81 26.97 -21.48 9.31
C THR A 81 28.11 -21.82 8.36
N LEU A 82 27.84 -21.76 7.06
CA LEU A 82 28.80 -22.03 5.99
C LEU A 82 29.59 -20.76 5.61
N LEU A 83 28.95 -19.60 5.64
CA LEU A 83 29.55 -18.32 5.26
C LEU A 83 28.78 -17.16 5.91
N VAL A 84 29.49 -16.11 6.30
CA VAL A 84 28.92 -14.80 6.63
C VAL A 84 29.46 -13.79 5.62
N ALA A 85 28.57 -13.02 5.00
CA ALA A 85 28.96 -11.97 4.06
C ALA A 85 28.09 -10.73 4.21
N GLU A 86 28.66 -9.57 3.86
CA GLU A 86 27.89 -8.35 3.67
C GLU A 86 27.19 -8.40 2.32
N ALA A 87 25.86 -8.48 2.35
CA ALA A 87 25.03 -8.40 1.15
C ALA A 87 24.45 -6.99 1.02
N LEU A 88 24.69 -6.38 -0.15
CA LEU A 88 24.05 -5.11 -0.53
C LEU A 88 22.62 -5.32 -0.98
#